data_AF-A0A816GZ92-F1
#
_entry.id   AF-A0A816GZ92-F1
#
_cell.length_a   1.000
_cell.length_b   1.000
_cell.length_c   1.000
_cell.angle_alpha   90.00
_cell.angle_beta   90.00
_cell.angle_gamma   90.00
#
_symmetry.space_group_name_H-M   'P 1'
#
loop_
_entity.id
_entity.type
_entity.pdbx_description
1 polymer ?
#
loop_
_entity_poly.entity_id
_entity_poly.type
_entity_poly.pdbx_seq_one_letter_code
_entity_poly.pdbx_strand_id
1 'polypeptide(L)' 'RTRKVELFGRPHNVQPNWITLGNQLDGVRLIEPDVVQRFRKRYPNGYSMTSPHTHQDMKTPMNNQQTNSK' A
#
# COMPACT_ATOMS: atom_id res chain seq x y z
N ARG A 1 -9.24 -28.58 -3.31
CA ARG A 1 -9.17 -27.21 -3.89
C ARG A 1 -7.86 -26.59 -3.42
N THR A 2 -7.06 -26.03 -4.32
CA THR A 2 -5.72 -25.50 -3.99
C THR A 2 -5.75 -23.97 -4.02
N ARG A 3 -5.08 -23.32 -3.07
CA ARG A 3 -4.88 -21.86 -3.06
C ARG A 3 -3.73 -21.50 -3.98
N LYS A 4 -3.87 -20.42 -4.74
CA LYS A 4 -2.83 -19.92 -5.64
C LYS A 4 -2.37 -18.55 -5.19
N VAL A 5 -1.13 -18.20 -5.52
CA VAL A 5 -0.55 -16.88 -5.24
C VAL A 5 0.05 -16.32 -6.51
N GLU A 6 -0.19 -15.04 -6.75
CA GLU A 6 0.39 -14.28 -7.85
C GLU A 6 1.23 -13.13 -7.28
N LEU A 7 2.44 -12.96 -7.82
CA LEU A 7 3.37 -11.91 -7.45
C LEU A 7 3.43 -10.86 -8.57
N PHE A 8 3.57 -9.59 -8.18
CA PHE A 8 3.61 -8.43 -9.07
C PHE A 8 2.29 -8.12 -9.81
N GLY A 9 1.16 -8.61 -9.27
CA GLY A 9 -0.15 -8.40 -9.87
C GLY A 9 -0.63 -6.94 -9.85
N ARG A 10 -1.63 -6.67 -10.67
CA ARG A 10 -2.38 -5.42 -10.82
C ARG A 10 -3.83 -5.65 -10.42
N PRO A 11 -4.65 -4.59 -10.25
CA PRO A 11 -6.06 -4.75 -9.90
C PRO A 11 -6.83 -5.68 -10.85
N HIS A 12 -6.50 -5.70 -12.14
CA HIS A 12 -7.13 -6.58 -13.13
C HIS A 12 -6.72 -8.06 -13.02
N ASN A 13 -5.66 -8.40 -12.26
CA ASN A 13 -5.22 -9.77 -12.04
C ASN A 13 -5.93 -10.46 -10.86
N VAL A 14 -6.75 -9.73 -10.09
CA VAL A 14 -7.47 -10.31 -8.96
C VAL A 14 -8.47 -11.35 -9.44
N GLN A 15 -8.32 -12.58 -8.94
CA GLN A 15 -9.12 -13.73 -9.37
C GLN A 15 -9.61 -14.55 -8.15
N PRO A 16 -10.76 -15.24 -8.25
CA PRO A 16 -11.19 -16.17 -7.21
C PRO A 16 -10.15 -17.26 -6.97
N ASN A 17 -9.90 -17.59 -5.70
CA ASN A 17 -8.89 -18.57 -5.25
C ASN A 17 -7.42 -18.14 -5.38
N TRP A 18 -7.18 -16.89 -5.79
CA TRP A 18 -5.85 -16.33 -5.84
C TRP A 18 -5.66 -15.30 -4.73
N ILE A 19 -4.45 -15.29 -4.16
CA ILE A 19 -3.92 -14.15 -3.43
C ILE A 19 -3.04 -13.38 -4.41
N THR A 20 -3.43 -12.15 -4.75
CA THR A 20 -2.66 -11.27 -5.63
C THR A 20 -1.83 -10.31 -4.78
N LEU A 21 -0.51 -10.28 -4.97
CA LEU A 21 0.41 -9.36 -4.30
C LEU A 21 1.02 -8.40 -5.32
N GLY A 22 0.93 -7.10 -5.05
CA GLY A 22 1.46 -6.06 -5.94
C GLY A 22 1.41 -4.69 -5.28
N ASN A 23 2.37 -3.83 -5.63
CA ASN A 23 2.47 -2.46 -5.12
C ASN A 23 1.47 -1.49 -5.77
N GLN A 24 0.79 -1.91 -6.84
CA GLN A 24 -0.25 -1.13 -7.52
C GLN A 24 -1.67 -1.59 -7.17
N LEU A 25 -1.79 -2.48 -6.17
CA LEU A 25 -3.07 -2.88 -5.61
C LEU A 25 -3.58 -1.83 -4.62
N ASP A 26 -4.90 -1.75 -4.48
CA ASP A 26 -5.54 -0.86 -3.52
C ASP A 26 -5.53 -1.47 -2.12
N GLY A 27 -4.50 -1.11 -1.34
CA GLY A 27 -4.36 -1.50 0.06
C GLY A 27 -4.31 -3.01 0.31
N VAL A 28 -4.89 -3.45 1.42
CA VAL A 28 -4.93 -4.85 1.86
C VAL A 28 -6.37 -5.32 1.98
N ARG A 29 -6.76 -6.32 1.19
CA ARG A 29 -8.07 -6.96 1.23
C ARG A 29 -7.95 -8.47 1.43
N LEU A 30 -8.21 -8.93 2.65
CA LEU A 30 -8.12 -10.33 3.04
C LEU A 30 -9.49 -10.83 3.50
N ILE A 31 -9.93 -11.97 2.95
CA ILE A 31 -11.25 -12.57 3.23
C ILE A 31 -11.10 -13.89 4.00
N GLU A 32 -10.04 -14.66 3.71
CA GLU A 32 -9.78 -15.97 4.31
C GLU A 32 -9.46 -15.85 5.82
N PRO A 33 -10.23 -16.49 6.73
CA PRO A 33 -10.08 -16.28 8.17
C PRO A 33 -8.70 -16.61 8.73
N ASP A 34 -8.07 -17.68 8.24
CA ASP A 34 -6.74 -18.13 8.68
C ASP A 34 -5.63 -17.15 8.25
N VAL A 35 -5.78 -16.52 7.08
CA VAL A 35 -4.86 -15.50 6.59
C VAL A 35 -5.07 -14.19 7.35
N VAL A 36 -6.33 -13.79 7.57
CA VAL A 36 -6.68 -12.60 8.36
C VAL A 36 -6.14 -12.70 9.79
N GLN A 37 -6.32 -13.85 10.45
CA GLN A 37 -5.82 -14.06 11.81
C GLN A 37 -4.29 -13.95 11.88
N ARG A 38 -3.58 -14.62 10.95
CA ARG A 38 -2.12 -14.57 10.87
C ARG A 38 -1.61 -13.16 10.56
N PHE A 39 -2.27 -12.46 9.64
CA PHE A 39 -1.94 -11.08 9.30
C PHE A 39 -2.09 -10.16 10.52
N ARG A 40 -3.23 -10.21 11.22
CA ARG A 40 -3.47 -9.39 12.43
C ARG A 40 -2.49 -9.72 13.57
N LYS A 41 -2.17 -11.00 13.78
CA LYS A 41 -1.16 -11.40 14.77
C LYS A 41 0.22 -10.84 14.43
N ARG A 42 0.58 -10.80 13.14
CA ARG A 42 1.90 -10.35 12.67
C ARG A 42 2.02 -8.83 12.52
N TYR A 43 0.92 -8.16 12.19
CA TYR A 43 0.81 -6.72 11.96
C TYR A 43 -0.38 -6.17 12.78
N PRO A 44 -0.25 -6.09 14.12
CA PRO A 44 -1.37 -5.70 15.00
C PRO A 44 -1.85 -4.27 14.77
N ASN A 45 -0.95 -3.38 14.33
CA ASN A 45 -1.27 -1.97 14.03
C ASN A 45 -1.56 -1.73 12.54
N GLY A 46 -1.84 -2.80 11.78
CA GLY A 46 -1.94 -2.75 10.33
C GLY A 46 -0.57 -2.77 9.63
N TYR A 47 -0.61 -2.94 8.31
CA TYR A 47 0.56 -2.85 7.46
C TYR A 47 0.68 -1.40 6.98
N SER A 48 1.68 -0.67 7.49
CA SER A 48 1.99 0.67 7.02
C SER A 48 3.11 0.61 5.99
N MET A 49 2.81 1.04 4.76
CA MET A 49 3.82 1.30 3.72
C MET A 49 4.58 2.61 3.96
N THR A 50 4.39 3.28 5.10
CA THR A 50 5.26 4.40 5.48
C THR A 50 6.66 3.85 5.65
N SER A 51 7.48 4.01 4.62
CA SER A 51 8.92 4.06 4.78
C SER A 51 9.20 4.96 6.00
N PRO A 52 10.13 4.62 6.90
CA PRO A 52 10.55 5.53 7.97
C PRO A 52 11.05 6.90 7.46
N HIS A 53 11.12 7.12 6.13
CA HIS A 53 11.66 8.30 5.45
C HIS A 53 10.61 9.17 4.76
N THR A 54 9.31 9.01 5.03
CA THR A 54 8.33 9.89 4.37
C THR A 54 7.20 10.24 5.32
N HIS A 55 7.47 11.11 6.30
CA HIS A 55 6.48 11.99 6.94
C HIS A 55 7.13 13.09 7.82
N GLN A 56 8.29 13.66 7.47
CA GLN A 56 8.73 14.97 7.96
C GLN A 56 9.48 15.68 6.80
N ASP A 57 9.26 16.98 6.61
CA ASP A 57 9.98 17.88 5.68
C ASP A 57 9.50 18.09 4.22
N MET A 58 8.22 17.91 3.92
CA MET A 58 7.60 18.64 2.78
C MET A 58 6.41 19.48 3.23
N LYS A 59 6.66 20.38 4.19
CA LYS A 59 5.93 21.64 4.37
C LYS A 59 6.90 22.80 4.14
N THR A 60 7.53 22.87 2.97
CA THR A 60 8.02 24.17 2.50
C THR A 60 6.84 24.84 1.80
N PRO A 61 6.29 25.95 2.31
CA PRO A 61 5.38 26.75 1.50
C PRO A 61 6.19 27.23 0.31
N MET A 62 5.71 26.94 -0.90
CA MET A 62 6.26 27.46 -2.13
C MET A 62 6.15 29.00 -2.06
N ASN A 63 7.23 29.66 -1.64
CA ASN A 63 7.30 31.11 -1.56
C ASN A 63 7.38 31.67 -2.98
N ASN A 64 6.24 32.02 -3.56
CA ASN A 64 6.21 32.84 -4.77
C ASN A 64 6.41 34.31 -4.38
N GLN A 65 7.66 34.69 -4.09
CA GLN A 65 8.09 36.09 -4.11
C GLN A 65 9.52 36.22 -4.63
N GLN A 66 9.63 36.56 -5.92
CA GLN A 66 10.55 37.58 -6.43
C GLN A 66 9.99 38.03 -7.81
N THR A 67 9.29 39.16 -7.91
CA THR A 67 9.82 40.52 -8.16
C THR A 67 10.92 40.49 -9.24
N ASN A 68 10.82 41.18 -10.38
CA ASN A 68 10.50 42.59 -10.51
C ASN A 68 10.13 42.97 -11.96
N SER A 69 9.36 44.05 -12.06
CA SER A 69 9.13 44.87 -13.24
C SER A 69 10.42 45.45 -13.84
N LYS A 70 10.57 45.36 -15.16
CA LYS A 70 10.55 46.47 -16.13
C LYS A 70 10.74 45.93 -17.55
#